data_AF-A0A9X2BSB0-F1
#
_entry.id   AF-A0A9X2BSB0-F1
#
_cell.length_a   1.000
_cell.length_b   1.000
_cell.length_c   1.000
_cell.angle_alpha   90.00
_cell.angle_beta   90.00
_cell.angle_gamma   90.00
#
_symmetry.space_group_name_H-M   'P 1'
#
loop_
_entity.id
_entity.type
_entity.pdbx_description
1 polymer ?
#
loop_
_entity_poly.entity_id
_entity_poly.type
_entity_poly.pdbx_seq_one_letter_code
_entity_poly.pdbx_strand_id
1 'polypeptide(L)'
;MSMDYALHRKSQLDTRELLLLESEVKNQGKNMFVAYILWYFLGVVGGHRFYMGKIGTAVTQLILSLTVVGLIVTGIWWIVDAFLVHSWVKQHNAEVENRVIDRIFYDRGRSPEYPI
;
A
#
# COMPACT_ATOMS: atom_id res chain seq x y z
N MET A 1 19.08 1.09 -0.91
CA MET A 1 19.10 0.70 -2.33
C MET A 1 17.81 1.04 -3.10
N SER A 2 16.65 1.28 -2.45
CA SER A 2 15.40 1.66 -3.17
C SER A 2 15.14 3.17 -3.33
N MET A 3 15.68 4.03 -2.46
CA MET A 3 15.38 5.48 -2.47
C MET A 3 16.06 6.22 -3.62
N ASP A 4 17.34 5.94 -3.88
CA ASP A 4 18.13 6.61 -4.93
C ASP A 4 17.61 6.30 -6.34
N TYR A 5 17.08 5.08 -6.53
CA TYR A 5 16.51 4.63 -7.80
C TYR A 5 15.21 5.37 -8.14
N ALA A 6 14.32 5.56 -7.16
CA ALA A 6 13.08 6.30 -7.35
C ALA A 6 13.36 7.79 -7.65
N LEU A 7 14.34 8.38 -6.96
CA LEU A 7 14.75 9.78 -7.18
C LEU A 7 15.32 9.99 -8.59
N HIS A 8 16.18 9.09 -9.04
CA HIS A 8 16.79 9.17 -10.37
C HIS A 8 15.73 9.09 -11.47
N ARG A 9 14.76 8.18 -11.37
CA ARG A 9 13.69 8.07 -12.37
C ARG A 9 12.77 9.29 -12.39
N LYS A 10 12.45 9.87 -11.23
CA LYS A 10 11.67 11.12 -11.16
C LYS A 10 12.39 12.31 -11.78
N SER A 11 13.72 12.36 -11.66
CA SER A 11 14.53 13.44 -12.24
C SER A 11 14.51 13.47 -13.78
N GLN A 12 14.09 12.35 -14.41
CA GLN A 12 13.98 12.20 -15.86
C GLN A 12 12.56 12.42 -16.41
N LEU A 13 11.61 12.82 -15.56
CA LEU A 13 10.24 13.14 -15.95
C LEU A 13 10.13 14.64 -16.23
N ASP A 14 9.44 15.01 -17.32
CA ASP A 14 9.03 16.40 -17.54
C ASP A 14 7.97 16.81 -16.50
N THR A 15 7.79 18.13 -16.33
CA THR A 15 6.78 18.70 -15.41
C THR A 15 5.39 18.10 -15.64
N ARG A 16 4.98 17.89 -16.91
CA ARG A 16 3.66 17.30 -17.21
C ARG A 16 3.56 15.86 -16.75
N GLU A 17 4.60 15.07 -16.98
CA GLU A 17 4.63 13.67 -16.60
C GLU A 17 4.74 13.49 -15.09
N LEU A 18 5.44 14.40 -14.40
CA LEU A 18 5.52 14.43 -12.95
C LEU A 18 4.14 14.75 -12.33
N LEU A 19 3.41 15.71 -12.88
CA LEU A 19 2.03 16.00 -12.46
C LEU A 19 1.09 14.81 -12.70
N LEU A 20 1.22 14.11 -13.82
CA LEU A 20 0.43 12.89 -14.10
C LEU A 20 0.79 11.76 -13.13
N LEU A 21 2.08 11.54 -12.87
CA LEU A 21 2.55 10.56 -11.90
C LEU A 21 1.96 10.85 -10.51
N GLU A 22 2.07 12.10 -10.04
CA GLU A 22 1.53 12.49 -8.74
C GLU A 22 0.01 12.34 -8.66
N SER A 23 -0.71 12.72 -9.73
CA SER A 23 -2.16 12.54 -9.81
C SER A 23 -2.55 11.05 -9.72
N GLU A 24 -1.86 10.19 -10.46
CA GLU A 24 -2.18 8.76 -10.49
C GLU A 24 -1.83 8.07 -9.16
N VAL A 25 -0.68 8.41 -8.56
CA VAL A 25 -0.29 7.92 -7.23
C VAL A 25 -1.26 8.41 -6.16
N LYS A 26 -1.75 9.65 -6.26
CA LYS A 26 -2.76 10.18 -5.34
C LYS A 26 -4.11 9.49 -5.51
N ASN A 27 -4.48 9.13 -6.75
CA ASN A 27 -5.77 8.52 -7.07
C ASN A 27 -5.81 7.01 -6.76
N GLN A 28 -4.74 6.27 -7.09
CA GLN A 28 -4.64 4.82 -6.87
C GLN A 28 -3.95 4.47 -5.54
N GLY A 29 -3.23 5.40 -4.92
CA GLY A 29 -2.56 5.19 -3.64
C GLY A 29 -3.55 5.05 -2.48
N LYS A 30 -3.13 4.32 -1.45
CA LYS A 30 -3.91 4.14 -0.23
C LYS A 30 -3.55 5.22 0.78
N ASN A 31 -4.59 5.79 1.40
CA ASN A 31 -4.43 6.75 2.49
C ASN A 31 -4.11 6.03 3.80
N MET A 32 -2.97 6.37 4.39
CA MET A 32 -2.50 5.81 5.66
C MET A 32 -3.50 6.07 6.80
N PHE A 33 -4.10 7.26 6.87
CA PHE A 33 -5.07 7.59 7.91
C PHE A 33 -6.32 6.71 7.84
N VAL A 34 -6.85 6.51 6.62
CA VAL A 34 -7.99 5.61 6.39
C VAL A 34 -7.63 4.17 6.76
N ALA A 35 -6.42 3.72 6.45
CA ALA A 35 -5.95 2.38 6.81
C ALA A 35 -5.87 2.17 8.33
N TYR A 36 -5.43 3.17 9.10
CA TYR A 36 -5.42 3.13 10.56
C TYR A 36 -6.81 3.16 11.17
N ILE A 37 -7.73 3.96 10.63
CA ILE A 37 -9.14 3.95 11.07
C ILE A 37 -9.75 2.56 10.87
N LEU A 38 -9.54 1.99 9.68
CA LEU A 38 -10.05 0.65 9.37
C LEU A 38 -9.43 -0.40 10.28
N TRP A 39 -8.12 -0.33 10.55
CA TRP A 39 -7.46 -1.22 11.50
C TRP A 39 -7.97 -1.04 12.94
N TYR A 40 -8.25 0.18 13.39
CA TYR A 40 -8.77 0.43 14.74
C TYR A 40 -10.16 -0.17 14.94
N PHE A 41 -11.09 0.08 14.00
CA PHE A 41 -12.47 -0.40 14.11
C PHE A 41 -12.64 -1.89 13.79
N LEU A 42 -11.89 -2.43 12.81
CA LEU A 42 -11.99 -3.82 12.37
C LEU A 42 -10.90 -4.73 12.97
N GLY A 43 -10.01 -4.19 13.80
CA GLY A 43 -8.83 -4.88 14.31
C GLY A 43 -9.13 -5.98 15.33
N VAL A 44 -10.09 -5.74 16.24
CA VAL A 44 -10.46 -6.71 17.29
C VAL A 44 -11.18 -7.94 16.69
N VAL A 45 -11.93 -7.75 15.62
CA VAL A 45 -12.67 -8.83 14.92
C VAL A 45 -11.83 -9.47 13.80
N GLY A 46 -10.70 -8.87 13.42
CA GLY A 46 -9.86 -9.35 12.31
C GLY A 46 -10.39 -9.00 10.91
N GLY A 47 -11.35 -8.08 10.80
CA GLY A 47 -11.95 -7.68 9.52
C GLY A 47 -10.96 -7.03 8.55
N HIS A 48 -9.92 -6.35 9.05
CA HIS A 48 -8.92 -5.71 8.19
C HIS A 48 -8.08 -6.73 7.39
N ARG A 49 -7.93 -7.96 7.89
CA ARG A 49 -7.27 -9.07 7.19
C ARG A 49 -8.15 -9.74 6.14
N PHE A 50 -9.47 -9.76 6.36
CA PHE A 50 -10.42 -10.09 5.30
C PHE A 50 -10.31 -9.09 4.14
N TYR A 51 -10.19 -7.79 4.45
CA TYR A 51 -10.04 -6.75 3.44
C TYR A 51 -8.70 -6.83 2.67
N MET A 52 -7.63 -7.29 3.32
CA MET A 52 -6.32 -7.46 2.68
C MET A 52 -6.11 -8.84 2.01
N GLY A 53 -7.17 -9.63 1.83
CA GLY A 53 -7.11 -10.93 1.14
C GLY A 53 -6.42 -12.04 1.93
N LYS A 54 -6.10 -11.82 3.21
CA LYS A 54 -5.43 -12.79 4.09
C LYS A 54 -6.46 -13.63 4.87
N ILE A 55 -7.27 -14.39 4.14
CA ILE A 55 -8.40 -15.16 4.67
C ILE A 55 -7.97 -16.14 5.77
N GLY A 56 -6.87 -16.88 5.59
CA GLY A 56 -6.42 -17.88 6.58
C GLY A 56 -6.09 -17.28 7.95
N THR A 57 -5.36 -16.15 7.98
CA THR A 57 -5.05 -15.45 9.23
C THR A 57 -6.26 -14.74 9.83
N ALA A 58 -7.23 -14.35 8.99
CA ALA A 58 -8.46 -13.72 9.44
C ALA A 58 -9.40 -14.71 10.15
N VAL A 59 -9.54 -15.93 9.62
CA VAL A 59 -10.31 -17.02 10.26
C VAL A 59 -9.68 -17.43 11.59
N THR A 60 -8.35 -17.55 11.63
CA THR A 60 -7.62 -17.88 12.87
C THR A 60 -7.88 -16.85 13.96
N GLN A 61 -7.86 -15.57 13.59
CA GLN A 61 -8.12 -14.45 14.50
C GLN A 61 -9.59 -14.39 14.98
N LEU A 62 -10.54 -14.75 14.12
CA LEU A 62 -11.97 -14.87 14.47
C LEU A 62 -12.21 -16.00 15.47
N ILE A 63 -11.55 -17.15 15.31
CA ILE A 63 -11.69 -18.28 16.25
C ILE A 63 -11.04 -17.95 17.60
N LEU A 64 -9.88 -17.28 17.59
CA LEU A 64 -9.21 -16.82 18.80
C LEU A 64 -10.05 -15.79 19.56
N SER A 65 -10.67 -14.82 18.89
CA SER A 65 -11.45 -13.76 19.55
C SER A 65 -12.70 -14.28 20.29
N LEU A 66 -13.16 -15.50 20.01
CA LEU A 66 -14.25 -16.17 20.75
C LEU A 66 -13.83 -16.71 22.12
N THR A 67 -12.54 -16.71 22.45
CA THR A 67 -12.01 -17.19 23.74
C THR A 67 -11.40 -16.03 24.53
N VAL A 68 -11.55 -16.03 25.86
CA VAL A 68 -10.99 -14.98 26.74
C VAL A 68 -9.46 -14.91 26.61
N VAL A 69 -8.79 -16.05 26.45
CA VAL A 69 -7.35 -16.13 26.18
C VAL A 69 -7.01 -15.55 24.81
N GLY A 70 -7.81 -15.85 23.80
CA GLY A 70 -7.60 -15.30 22.46
C GLY A 70 -7.92 -13.82 22.36
N LEU A 71 -8.72 -13.21 23.23
CA LEU A 71 -8.83 -11.75 23.33
C LEU A 71 -7.51 -11.09 23.76
N ILE A 72 -6.75 -11.70 24.69
CA ILE A 72 -5.43 -11.20 25.10
C ILE A 72 -4.43 -11.35 23.95
N VAL A 73 -4.43 -12.51 23.27
CA VAL A 73 -3.55 -12.77 22.11
C VAL A 73 -3.89 -11.84 20.94
N THR A 74 -5.17 -11.63 20.64
CA THR A 74 -5.61 -10.73 19.56
C THR A 74 -5.34 -9.26 19.89
N GLY A 75 -5.36 -8.87 21.17
CA GLY A 75 -4.91 -7.53 21.60
C GLY A 75 -3.41 -7.30 21.35
N ILE A 76 -2.55 -8.27 21.67
CA ILE A 76 -1.11 -8.18 21.36
C ILE A 76 -0.90 -8.17 19.84
N TRP A 77 -1.62 -9.04 19.11
CA TRP A 77 -1.55 -9.10 17.66
C TRP A 77 -2.00 -7.80 17.00
N TRP A 78 -3.05 -7.16 17.53
CA TRP A 78 -3.55 -5.89 17.05
C TRP A 78 -2.42 -4.83 17.02
N ILE A 79 -1.64 -4.71 18.10
CA ILE A 79 -0.48 -3.79 18.17
C ILE A 79 0.54 -4.09 17.07
N VAL A 80 0.86 -5.37 16.84
CA VAL A 80 1.79 -5.77 15.77
C VAL A 80 1.24 -5.41 14.39
N ASP A 81 -0.07 -5.60 14.17
CA ASP A 81 -0.75 -5.25 12.93
C ASP A 81 -0.70 -3.72 12.66
N ALA A 82 -0.60 -2.86 13.69
CA ALA A 82 -0.42 -1.41 13.51
C ALA A 82 0.85 -1.09 12.70
N PHE A 83 1.96 -1.75 13.02
CA PHE A 83 3.23 -1.60 12.30
C PHE A 83 3.17 -2.21 10.89
N LEU A 84 2.48 -3.34 10.75
CA LEU A 84 2.28 -4.00 9.45
C LEU A 84 1.44 -3.14 8.50
N VAL A 85 0.39 -2.47 8.97
CA VAL A 85 -0.44 -1.55 8.18
C VAL A 85 0.41 -0.44 7.57
N HIS A 86 1.34 0.14 8.34
CA HIS A 86 2.27 1.13 7.80
C HIS A 86 3.11 0.56 6.66
N SER A 87 3.68 -0.63 6.86
CA SER A 87 4.50 -1.30 5.84
C SER A 87 3.68 -1.61 4.58
N TRP A 88 2.45 -2.11 4.72
CA TRP A 88 1.59 -2.47 3.59
C TRP A 88 1.15 -1.25 2.79
N VAL A 89 0.78 -0.14 3.46
CA VAL A 89 0.42 1.11 2.77
C VAL A 89 1.64 1.64 2.00
N LYS A 90 2.82 1.64 2.63
CA LYS A 90 4.05 2.10 1.99
C LYS A 90 4.44 1.24 0.78
N GLN A 91 4.36 -0.09 0.91
CA GLN A 91 4.64 -1.03 -0.18
C GLN A 91 3.67 -0.83 -1.35
N HIS A 92 2.37 -0.75 -1.07
CA HIS A 92 1.36 -0.56 -2.10
C HIS A 92 1.53 0.77 -2.85
N ASN A 93 1.77 1.86 -2.14
CA ASN A 93 1.97 3.17 -2.77
C ASN A 93 3.26 3.19 -3.62
N ALA A 94 4.33 2.53 -3.15
CA ALA A 94 5.56 2.39 -3.92
C ALA A 94 5.37 1.52 -5.18
N GLU A 95 4.57 0.46 -5.10
CA GLU A 95 4.22 -0.37 -6.27
C GLU A 95 3.42 0.43 -7.30
N VAL A 96 2.42 1.20 -6.87
CA VAL A 96 1.63 2.08 -7.75
C VAL A 96 2.55 3.08 -8.45
N GLU A 97 3.41 3.76 -7.69
CA GLU A 97 4.37 4.73 -8.23
C GLU A 97 5.28 4.11 -9.30
N ASN A 98 5.86 2.94 -9.02
CA ASN A 98 6.71 2.24 -9.99
C ASN A 98 5.94 1.87 -11.27
N ARG A 99 4.72 1.36 -11.13
CA ARG A 99 3.88 0.95 -12.26
C ARG A 99 3.54 2.12 -13.18
N VAL A 100 3.30 3.30 -12.60
CA VAL A 100 2.96 4.51 -13.35
C VAL A 100 4.20 5.07 -14.05
N ILE A 101 5.35 5.09 -13.35
CA ILE A 101 6.63 5.46 -13.96
C ILE A 101 6.94 4.57 -15.17
N ASP A 102 6.80 3.25 -15.03
CA ASP A 102 7.08 2.30 -16.11
C ASP A 102 6.13 2.51 -17.30
N ARG A 103 4.86 2.86 -17.06
CA ARG A 103 3.90 3.23 -18.13
C ARG A 103 4.32 4.51 -18.85
N ILE A 104 4.72 5.55 -18.12
CA ILE A 104 5.15 6.82 -18.72
C ILE A 104 6.37 6.60 -19.62
N PHE A 105 7.38 5.88 -19.14
CA PHE A 105 8.57 5.57 -19.96
C PHE A 105 8.25 4.71 -21.17
N TYR A 106 7.34 3.74 -21.02
CA TYR A 106 6.90 2.89 -22.12
C TYR A 106 6.14 3.68 -23.21
N ASP A 107 5.22 4.57 -22.81
CA ASP A 107 4.45 5.38 -23.74
C ASP A 107 5.31 6.47 -24.40
N ARG A 108 6.31 7.01 -23.68
CA ARG A 108 7.31 7.94 -24.23
C ARG A 108 8.14 7.28 -25.34
N GLY A 109 8.67 6.08 -25.10
CA GLY A 109 9.45 5.33 -26.10
C GLY A 109 8.65 4.89 -27.33
N ARG A 110 7.30 4.88 -27.23
CA ARG A 110 6.40 4.59 -28.34
C ARG A 110 5.89 5.84 -29.07
N SER A 111 6.18 7.04 -28.55
CA SER A 111 5.70 8.29 -29.13
C SER A 111 6.64 8.75 -30.25
N PRO A 112 6.15 8.93 -31.49
CA PRO A 112 6.98 9.31 -32.64
C PRO A 112 7.59 10.72 -32.54
N GLU A 113 7.21 11.48 -31.52
CA GLU A 113 7.58 12.89 -31.33
C GLU A 113 8.90 13.08 -30.57
N TYR A 114 9.42 12.02 -29.90
CA TYR A 114 10.69 12.04 -29.17
C TYR A 114 11.46 10.71 -29.35
N PRO A 115 12.22 10.54 -30.45
CA PRO A 115 13.09 9.38 -30.62
C PRO A 115 14.25 9.43 -29.60
N ILE A 116 14.41 8.31 -28.87
CA ILE A 116 15.54 8.04 -27.98
C ILE A 116 16.83 7.79 -28.76
#